data_AF-A0A2T0X618-F1
#
_entry.id   AF-A0A2T0X618-F1
#
_cell.length_a   1.000
_cell.length_b   1.000
_cell.length_c   1.000
_cell.angle_alpha   90.00
_cell.angle_beta   90.00
_cell.angle_gamma   90.00
#
_symmetry.space_group_name_H-M   'P 1'
#
loop_
_entity.id
_entity.type
_entity.pdbx_description
1 polymer ?
#
loop_
_entity_poly.entity_id
_entity_poly.type
_entity_poly.pdbx_seq_one_letter_code
_entity_poly.pdbx_strand_id
1 'polypeptide(L)'
;MNRAWSFDLSKLPQKRTYKRFASSIRPIFNLATIPTKVGLFGLGTIFSSVLALAYVLNLSFQKKTQGLSEIIPVFKKNSYAHFWEAIIMGIFMAAALAMGYLLKFENPYWIPVSCAAVMQGASLYHIAQRSLHRIIGTFVGLGFCWGLLNISDNVVMLCFFIIMLQLIVEILVVRNYAFAVIFITPLAIFLSEAANPLIHSPNDLIKLRLMETLIGSLLGALGGWILYKEKIRYASILGFKKISNEFKVG
;
A
#
# COMPACT_ATOMS: atom_id res chain seq x y z
N MET A 1 -50.89 23.29 -11.27
CA MET A 1 -51.03 22.05 -10.47
C MET A 1 -49.82 21.16 -10.78
N ASN A 2 -48.66 21.43 -10.20
CA ASN A 2 -48.13 20.92 -8.91
C ASN A 2 -47.85 19.41 -8.85
N ARG A 3 -46.55 19.08 -9.03
CA ARG A 3 -45.68 18.12 -8.33
C ARG A 3 -46.26 16.80 -7.79
N ALA A 4 -45.74 15.70 -8.34
CA ALA A 4 -45.19 14.53 -7.64
C ALA A 4 -44.39 13.79 -8.73
N TRP A 5 -43.06 13.83 -8.77
CA TRP A 5 -42.19 12.68 -8.49
C TRP A 5 -40.73 13.09 -8.72
N SER A 6 -40.33 14.28 -8.26
CA SER A 6 -38.89 14.56 -8.10
C SER A 6 -38.43 13.79 -6.86
N PHE A 7 -37.96 12.55 -7.06
CA PHE A 7 -37.31 11.75 -6.02
C PHE A 7 -36.07 12.52 -5.58
N ASP A 8 -36.24 13.33 -4.53
CA ASP A 8 -35.20 14.17 -3.97
C ASP A 8 -34.22 13.28 -3.18
N LEU A 9 -33.23 12.75 -3.90
CA LEU A 9 -32.14 11.91 -3.40
C LEU A 9 -31.29 12.60 -2.30
N SER A 10 -31.56 13.87 -1.98
CA SER A 10 -30.93 14.59 -0.87
C SER A 10 -31.52 14.24 0.51
N LYS A 11 -32.72 13.62 0.55
CA LYS A 11 -33.45 13.30 1.79
C LYS A 11 -33.12 11.94 2.42
N LEU A 12 -32.29 11.13 1.77
CA LEU A 12 -31.87 9.84 2.35
C LEU A 12 -30.95 10.09 3.57
N PRO A 13 -31.34 9.65 4.79
CA PRO A 13 -30.59 9.92 6.03
C PRO A 13 -29.14 9.41 5.97
N GLN A 14 -28.92 8.36 5.18
CA GLN A 14 -27.65 7.70 4.90
C GLN A 14 -26.62 8.64 4.27
N LYS A 15 -27.00 9.47 3.28
CA LYS A 15 -26.12 10.48 2.69
C LYS A 15 -25.72 11.58 3.69
N ARG A 16 -26.54 11.84 4.72
CA ARG A 16 -26.27 12.88 5.72
C ARG A 16 -25.23 12.43 6.75
N THR A 17 -25.34 11.19 7.23
CA THR A 17 -24.37 10.57 8.14
C THR A 17 -23.03 10.35 7.43
N TYR A 18 -23.08 9.84 6.20
CA TYR A 18 -21.91 9.69 5.34
C TYR A 18 -21.23 11.04 5.05
N LYS A 19 -21.99 12.09 4.69
CA LYS A 19 -21.45 13.45 4.53
C LYS A 19 -20.83 14.01 5.80
N ARG A 20 -21.37 13.72 6.99
CA ARG A 20 -20.80 14.15 8.28
C ARG A 20 -19.46 13.46 8.58
N PHE A 21 -19.39 12.14 8.40
CA PHE A 21 -18.15 11.38 8.57
C PHE A 21 -17.09 11.76 7.51
N ALA A 22 -17.53 11.86 6.25
CA ALA A 22 -16.75 12.39 5.13
C ALA A 22 -16.18 13.78 5.41
N SER A 23 -17.00 14.70 5.93
CA SER A 23 -16.57 16.06 6.26
C SER A 23 -15.55 16.10 7.39
N SER A 24 -15.54 15.11 8.27
CA SER A 24 -14.54 14.95 9.33
C SER A 24 -13.19 14.46 8.79
N ILE A 25 -13.20 13.68 7.70
CA ILE A 25 -12.01 13.08 7.08
C ILE A 25 -11.44 13.92 5.92
N ARG A 26 -12.24 14.82 5.31
CA ARG A 26 -11.76 15.71 4.24
C ARG A 26 -10.44 16.39 4.64
N PRO A 27 -9.41 16.37 3.79
CA PRO A 27 -8.30 17.30 3.92
C PRO A 27 -8.77 18.66 3.36
N ILE A 28 -9.71 19.31 4.06
CA ILE A 28 -9.75 20.77 3.98
C ILE A 28 -8.51 21.19 4.75
N PHE A 29 -7.56 21.84 4.07
CA PHE A 29 -6.40 22.47 4.71
C PHE A 29 -6.89 23.59 5.63
N ASN A 30 -7.45 23.20 6.76
CA ASN A 30 -7.92 24.09 7.80
C ASN A 30 -6.90 23.97 8.92
N LEU A 31 -6.10 25.02 9.11
CA LEU A 31 -4.99 25.05 10.09
C LEU A 31 -5.47 24.64 11.49
N ALA A 32 -6.73 24.92 11.83
CA ALA A 32 -7.33 24.54 13.10
C ALA A 32 -7.55 23.02 13.30
N THR A 33 -7.64 22.24 12.23
CA THR A 33 -7.90 20.77 12.27
C THR A 33 -6.65 19.92 12.15
N ILE A 34 -5.50 20.54 11.88
CA ILE A 34 -4.21 19.83 11.78
C ILE A 34 -3.81 19.22 13.14
N PRO A 35 -3.88 19.96 14.28
CA PRO A 35 -3.46 19.40 15.57
C PRO A 35 -4.30 18.18 15.99
N THR A 36 -5.61 18.20 15.74
CA THR A 36 -6.50 17.09 16.10
C THR A 36 -6.26 15.85 15.24
N LYS A 37 -6.03 16.01 13.93
CA LYS A 37 -5.68 14.89 13.04
C LYS A 37 -4.31 14.29 13.37
N VAL A 38 -3.32 15.14 13.67
CA VAL A 38 -1.99 14.70 14.13
C VAL A 38 -2.09 13.98 15.47
N GLY A 39 -2.91 14.47 16.39
CA GLY A 39 -3.18 13.81 17.66
C GLY A 39 -3.80 12.43 17.49
N LEU A 40 -4.77 12.27 16.59
CA LEU A 40 -5.39 10.98 16.30
C LEU A 40 -4.40 9.96 15.71
N PHE A 41 -3.55 10.41 14.78
CA PHE A 41 -2.44 9.58 14.26
C PHE A 41 -1.44 9.21 15.36
N GLY A 42 -1.08 10.16 16.23
CA GLY A 42 -0.17 9.94 17.35
C GLY A 42 -0.71 8.91 18.35
N LEU A 43 -2.01 8.93 18.64
CA LEU A 43 -2.62 7.91 19.50
C LEU A 43 -2.53 6.51 18.88
N GLY A 44 -2.75 6.40 17.56
CA GLY A 44 -2.60 5.14 16.83
C GLY A 44 -1.16 4.59 16.85
N THR A 45 -0.17 5.47 16.68
CA THR A 45 1.25 5.06 16.71
C THR A 45 1.70 4.65 18.12
N ILE A 46 1.25 5.36 19.16
CA ILE A 46 1.51 4.99 20.56
C ILE A 46 0.91 3.62 20.85
N PHE A 47 -0.36 3.39 20.48
CA PHE A 47 -1.03 2.11 20.69
C PHE A 47 -0.29 0.95 20.01
N SER A 48 0.11 1.14 18.75
CA SER A 48 0.90 0.13 18.01
C SER A 48 2.26 -0.14 18.66
N SER A 49 2.95 0.91 19.12
CA SER A 49 4.25 0.78 19.80
C SER A 49 4.14 0.04 21.14
N VAL A 50 3.06 0.27 21.89
CA VAL A 50 2.77 -0.43 23.15
C VAL A 50 2.50 -1.91 22.90
N LEU A 51 1.71 -2.25 21.87
CA LEU A 51 1.46 -3.65 21.50
C LEU A 51 2.74 -4.37 21.05
N ALA A 52 3.57 -3.71 20.24
CA ALA A 52 4.86 -4.24 19.82
C ALA A 52 5.78 -4.50 21.02
N LEU A 53 5.88 -3.55 21.96
CA LEU A 53 6.65 -3.72 23.19
C LEU A 53 6.09 -4.87 24.04
N ALA A 54 4.78 -4.95 24.22
CA ALA A 54 4.12 -6.02 24.97
C ALA A 54 4.39 -7.40 24.35
N TYR A 55 4.34 -7.51 23.03
CA TYR A 55 4.68 -8.74 22.30
C TYR A 55 6.15 -9.13 22.47
N VAL A 56 7.08 -8.16 22.34
CA VAL A 56 8.52 -8.39 22.53
C VAL A 56 8.84 -8.80 23.97
N LEU A 57 8.19 -8.17 24.97
CA LEU A 57 8.33 -8.57 26.37
C LEU A 57 7.80 -9.98 26.58
N ASN A 58 6.63 -10.33 26.03
CA ASN A 58 6.07 -11.69 26.11
C ASN A 58 7.02 -12.73 25.48
N LEU A 59 7.64 -12.42 24.33
CA LEU A 59 8.68 -13.25 23.72
C LEU A 59 9.94 -13.36 24.61
N SER A 60 10.34 -12.28 25.26
CA SER A 60 11.49 -12.27 26.18
C SER A 60 11.22 -13.09 27.44
N PHE A 61 9.98 -13.09 27.94
CA PHE A 61 9.56 -13.94 29.07
C PHE A 61 9.44 -15.41 28.67
N GLN A 62 9.07 -15.70 27.41
CA GLN A 62 9.03 -17.07 26.88
C GLN A 62 10.41 -17.63 26.53
N LYS A 63 11.39 -16.79 26.16
CA LYS A 63 12.79 -17.21 25.96
C LYS A 63 13.53 -17.39 27.29
N LYS A 64 13.07 -18.32 28.12
CA LYS A 64 13.91 -18.99 29.11
C LYS A 64 14.48 -20.24 28.43
N THR A 65 15.80 -20.25 28.20
CA THR A 65 16.61 -21.41 27.79
C THR A 65 16.58 -21.79 26.29
N GLN A 66 17.37 -21.10 25.47
CA GLN A 66 18.15 -21.76 24.41
C GLN A 66 19.56 -21.18 24.44
N GLY A 67 20.52 -21.99 24.86
CA GLY A 67 21.94 -21.62 24.85
C GLY A 67 22.36 -21.20 23.45
N LEU A 68 23.06 -20.08 23.35
CA LEU A 68 23.53 -19.53 22.09
C LEU A 68 24.60 -20.44 21.51
N SER A 69 24.23 -21.36 20.63
CA SER A 69 25.13 -21.73 19.53
C SER A 69 25.30 -20.49 18.68
N GLU A 70 26.50 -19.89 18.71
CA GLU A 70 26.86 -18.75 17.88
C GLU A 70 26.47 -19.02 16.43
N ILE A 71 25.40 -18.38 15.96
CA ILE A 71 25.12 -18.27 14.54
C ILE A 71 26.17 -17.28 14.02
N ILE A 72 27.31 -17.77 13.57
CA ILE A 72 28.30 -16.97 12.83
C ILE A 72 27.55 -16.42 11.60
N PRO A 73 27.28 -15.11 11.49
CA PRO A 73 26.59 -14.59 10.31
C PRO A 73 27.57 -14.63 9.13
N VAL A 74 27.54 -15.71 8.35
CA VAL A 74 28.36 -15.88 7.13
C VAL A 74 27.93 -14.89 6.03
N PHE A 75 26.79 -14.21 6.19
CA PHE A 75 26.38 -13.13 5.29
C PHE A 75 27.11 -11.83 5.61
N LYS A 76 28.20 -11.58 4.88
CA LYS A 76 28.84 -10.26 4.81
C LYS A 76 27.80 -9.25 4.29
N LYS A 77 27.20 -8.48 5.19
CA LYS A 77 26.21 -7.44 4.92
C LYS A 77 26.80 -6.39 3.97
N ASN A 78 26.47 -6.47 2.68
CA ASN A 78 26.97 -5.52 1.69
C ASN A 78 26.10 -4.26 1.68
N SER A 79 26.39 -3.33 2.58
CA SER A 79 25.58 -2.11 2.80
C SER A 79 25.39 -1.26 1.55
N TYR A 80 26.31 -1.34 0.59
CA TYR A 80 26.26 -0.59 -0.67
C TYR A 80 25.20 -1.11 -1.65
N ALA A 81 24.86 -2.41 -1.59
CA ALA A 81 23.81 -2.98 -2.45
C ALA A 81 22.43 -2.39 -2.09
N HIS A 82 22.13 -2.28 -0.79
CA HIS A 82 20.86 -1.73 -0.31
C HIS A 82 20.68 -0.24 -0.62
N PHE A 83 21.74 0.55 -0.56
CA PHE A 83 21.69 1.97 -0.92
C PHE A 83 21.32 2.16 -2.40
N TRP A 84 21.93 1.37 -3.28
CA TRP A 84 21.62 1.38 -4.71
C TRP A 84 20.22 0.90 -5.03
N GLU A 85 19.79 -0.19 -4.39
CA GLU A 85 18.43 -0.72 -4.51
C GLU A 85 17.40 0.34 -4.14
N ALA A 86 17.64 1.09 -3.06
CA ALA A 86 16.77 2.18 -2.61
C ALA A 86 16.71 3.35 -3.61
N ILE A 87 17.83 3.77 -4.20
CA ILE A 87 17.85 4.82 -5.23
C ILE A 87 17.02 4.41 -6.44
N ILE A 88 17.25 3.19 -6.95
CA ILE A 88 16.54 2.69 -8.13
C ILE A 88 15.04 2.58 -7.83
N MET A 89 14.66 2.02 -6.68
CA MET A 89 13.27 2.01 -6.20
C MET A 89 12.65 3.41 -6.18
N GLY A 90 13.37 4.41 -5.65
CA GLY A 90 12.93 5.80 -5.60
C GLY A 90 12.70 6.40 -6.99
N ILE A 91 13.62 6.20 -7.93
CA ILE A 91 13.51 6.68 -9.31
C ILE A 91 12.29 6.06 -10.01
N PHE A 92 12.10 4.75 -9.87
CA PHE A 92 10.97 4.06 -10.49
C PHE A 92 9.62 4.48 -9.87
N MET A 93 9.56 4.68 -8.56
CA MET A 93 8.36 5.20 -7.89
C MET A 93 8.06 6.65 -8.32
N ALA A 94 9.08 7.49 -8.46
CA ALA A 94 8.91 8.86 -8.97
C ALA A 94 8.42 8.87 -10.42
N ALA A 95 8.99 8.02 -11.28
CA ALA A 95 8.55 7.86 -12.66
C ALA A 95 7.11 7.32 -12.76
N ALA A 96 6.74 6.38 -11.88
CA ALA A 96 5.38 5.86 -11.78
C ALA A 96 4.36 6.95 -11.41
N LEU A 97 4.70 7.80 -10.45
CA LEU A 97 3.88 8.94 -10.07
C LEU A 97 3.78 9.96 -11.22
N ALA A 98 4.90 10.29 -11.87
CA ALA A 98 4.94 11.21 -13.00
C ALA A 98 4.09 10.71 -14.18
N MET A 99 4.17 9.41 -14.50
CA MET A 99 3.33 8.78 -15.53
C MET A 99 1.84 8.88 -15.19
N GLY A 100 1.49 8.76 -13.92
CA GLY A 100 0.13 8.98 -13.45
C GLY A 100 -0.40 10.39 -13.74
N TYR A 101 0.41 11.41 -13.48
CA TYR A 101 0.06 12.80 -13.79
C TYR A 101 -0.02 13.06 -15.29
N LEU A 102 0.90 12.50 -16.09
CA LEU A 102 0.89 12.62 -17.56
C LEU A 102 -0.37 12.02 -18.19
N LEU A 103 -0.88 10.93 -17.63
CA LEU A 103 -2.12 10.27 -18.05
C LEU A 103 -3.39 10.97 -17.50
N LYS A 104 -3.23 12.13 -16.84
CA LYS A 104 -4.33 12.95 -16.28
C LYS A 104 -5.23 12.20 -15.29
N PHE A 105 -4.66 11.25 -14.55
CA PHE A 105 -5.39 10.65 -13.43
C PHE A 105 -5.57 11.68 -12.31
N GLU A 106 -6.77 11.74 -11.72
CA GLU A 106 -7.07 12.72 -10.68
C GLU A 106 -6.25 12.51 -9.41
N ASN A 107 -5.97 11.24 -9.05
CA ASN A 107 -5.21 10.89 -7.84
C ASN A 107 -4.35 9.63 -8.06
N PRO A 108 -3.22 9.70 -8.79
CA PRO A 108 -2.41 8.54 -9.19
C PRO A 108 -1.55 7.92 -8.08
N TYR A 109 -1.95 8.03 -6.80
CA TYR A 109 -1.13 7.60 -5.67
C TYR A 109 -0.93 6.07 -5.63
N TRP A 110 -1.81 5.29 -6.25
CA TRP A 110 -1.72 3.83 -6.23
C TRP A 110 -0.73 3.27 -7.26
N ILE A 111 -0.35 4.06 -8.27
CA ILE A 111 0.64 3.66 -9.28
C ILE A 111 2.02 3.44 -8.65
N PRO A 112 2.59 4.39 -7.87
CA PRO A 112 3.88 4.17 -7.20
C PRO A 112 3.81 3.10 -6.11
N VAL A 113 2.69 2.99 -5.37
CA VAL A 113 2.44 1.85 -4.45
C VAL A 113 2.45 0.53 -5.23
N SER A 114 1.97 0.58 -6.48
CA SER A 114 1.95 -0.57 -7.37
C SER A 114 3.31 -0.99 -7.86
N CYS A 115 4.11 -0.02 -8.26
CA CYS A 115 5.51 -0.20 -8.58
C CYS A 115 6.30 -0.79 -7.39
N ALA A 116 6.18 -0.18 -6.21
CA ALA A 116 6.95 -0.57 -5.02
C ALA A 116 6.67 -2.01 -4.58
N ALA A 117 5.42 -2.45 -4.56
CA ALA A 117 5.12 -3.81 -4.09
C ALA A 117 5.54 -4.90 -5.09
N VAL A 118 5.61 -4.60 -6.39
CA VAL A 118 6.15 -5.54 -7.40
C VAL A 118 7.67 -5.63 -7.30
N MET A 119 8.36 -4.49 -7.13
CA MET A 119 9.83 -4.44 -7.00
C MET A 119 10.37 -5.12 -5.75
N GLN A 120 9.56 -5.30 -4.69
CA GLN A 120 9.96 -6.03 -3.47
C GLN A 120 10.18 -7.53 -3.68
N GLY A 121 9.99 -8.08 -4.89
CA GLY A 121 10.28 -9.49 -5.20
C GLY A 121 11.76 -9.84 -5.07
N ALA A 122 12.07 -10.96 -4.39
CA ALA A 122 13.45 -11.37 -4.08
C ALA A 122 14.26 -11.88 -5.29
N SER A 123 13.62 -12.09 -6.45
CA SER A 123 14.25 -12.49 -7.71
C SER A 123 13.41 -12.03 -8.90
N LEU A 124 13.96 -12.03 -10.11
CA LEU A 124 13.22 -11.74 -11.35
C LEU A 124 11.96 -12.59 -11.50
N TYR A 125 12.09 -13.89 -11.20
CA TYR A 125 10.96 -14.81 -11.25
C TYR A 125 9.89 -14.44 -10.22
N HIS A 126 10.30 -14.10 -8.99
CA HIS A 126 9.37 -13.63 -7.95
C HIS A 126 8.72 -12.29 -8.30
N ILE A 127 9.43 -11.37 -8.96
CA ILE A 127 8.89 -10.10 -9.44
C ILE A 127 7.81 -10.35 -10.50
N ALA A 128 8.09 -11.21 -11.48
CA ALA A 128 7.13 -11.57 -12.52
C ALA A 128 5.88 -12.25 -11.93
N GLN A 129 6.08 -13.22 -11.02
CA GLN A 129 4.97 -13.86 -10.30
C GLN A 129 4.17 -12.85 -9.47
N ARG A 130 4.83 -11.92 -8.77
CA ARG A 130 4.14 -10.88 -8.00
C ARG A 130 3.36 -9.93 -8.89
N SER A 131 3.90 -9.55 -10.05
CA SER A 131 3.18 -8.74 -11.04
C SER A 131 1.91 -9.45 -11.50
N LEU A 132 2.00 -10.75 -11.83
CA LEU A 132 0.84 -11.55 -12.24
C LEU A 132 -0.17 -11.73 -11.11
N HIS A 133 0.28 -12.14 -9.93
CA HIS A 133 -0.58 -12.26 -8.74
C HIS A 133 -1.27 -10.94 -8.41
N ARG A 134 -0.59 -9.81 -8.64
CA ARG A 134 -1.17 -8.51 -8.39
C ARG A 134 -2.24 -8.16 -9.40
N ILE A 135 -1.99 -8.35 -10.69
CA ILE A 135 -2.98 -8.08 -11.73
C ILE A 135 -4.21 -8.98 -11.52
N ILE A 136 -4.00 -10.29 -11.42
CA ILE A 136 -5.08 -11.28 -11.24
C ILE A 136 -5.81 -11.05 -9.91
N GLY A 137 -5.05 -10.85 -8.83
CA GLY A 137 -5.61 -10.62 -7.50
C GLY A 137 -6.41 -9.33 -7.41
N THR A 138 -5.99 -8.29 -8.11
CA THR A 138 -6.77 -7.05 -8.24
C THR A 138 -8.03 -7.27 -9.05
N PHE A 139 -8.01 -8.01 -10.16
CA PHE A 139 -9.25 -8.36 -10.88
C PHE A 139 -10.25 -9.12 -9.99
N VAL A 140 -9.81 -10.14 -9.27
CA VAL A 140 -10.67 -10.92 -8.37
C VAL A 140 -11.16 -10.06 -7.20
N GLY A 141 -10.26 -9.29 -6.59
CA GLY A 141 -10.57 -8.39 -5.48
C GLY A 141 -11.53 -7.27 -5.85
N LEU A 142 -11.50 -6.80 -7.10
CA LEU A 142 -12.46 -5.82 -7.62
C LEU A 142 -13.87 -6.42 -7.79
N GLY A 143 -13.97 -7.66 -8.26
CA GLY A 143 -15.25 -8.39 -8.29
C GLY A 143 -15.83 -8.56 -6.88
N PHE A 144 -14.98 -8.91 -5.92
CA PHE A 144 -15.36 -9.01 -4.51
C PHE A 144 -15.76 -7.64 -3.91
N CYS A 145 -15.01 -6.59 -4.23
CA CYS A 145 -15.30 -5.21 -3.83
C CYS A 145 -16.67 -4.76 -4.35
N TRP A 146 -16.95 -5.01 -5.63
CA TRP A 146 -18.23 -4.68 -6.24
C TRP A 146 -19.39 -5.36 -5.53
N GLY A 147 -19.27 -6.66 -5.20
CA GLY A 147 -20.28 -7.38 -4.42
C GLY A 147 -20.50 -6.79 -3.03
N LEU A 148 -19.42 -6.46 -2.32
CA LEU A 148 -19.52 -5.89 -0.98
C LEU A 148 -20.05 -4.45 -0.96
N LEU A 149 -19.70 -3.60 -1.94
CA LEU A 149 -20.20 -2.23 -2.04
C LEU A 149 -21.72 -2.18 -2.23
N ASN A 150 -22.30 -3.17 -2.90
CA ASN A 150 -23.76 -3.27 -3.05
C ASN A 150 -24.47 -3.66 -1.74
N ILE A 151 -23.74 -4.21 -0.75
CA ILE A 151 -24.29 -4.66 0.54
C ILE A 151 -24.01 -3.62 1.64
N SER A 152 -22.91 -2.88 1.52
CA SER A 152 -22.45 -1.93 2.55
C SER A 152 -23.18 -0.59 2.47
N ASP A 153 -24.46 -0.58 2.84
CA ASP A 153 -25.25 0.64 2.94
C ASP A 153 -24.87 1.49 4.17
N ASN A 154 -24.33 0.86 5.22
CA ASN A 154 -24.04 1.53 6.49
C ASN A 154 -22.54 1.76 6.70
N VAL A 155 -22.17 2.96 7.19
CA VAL A 155 -20.80 3.33 7.56
C VAL A 155 -20.21 2.38 8.62
N VAL A 156 -21.03 1.93 9.58
CA VAL A 156 -20.59 0.98 10.61
C VAL A 156 -20.20 -0.36 9.99
N MET A 157 -20.96 -0.80 8.97
CA MET A 157 -20.70 -2.04 8.26
C MET A 157 -19.44 -1.93 7.40
N LEU A 158 -19.20 -0.76 6.78
CA LEU A 158 -17.95 -0.47 6.05
C LEU A 158 -16.73 -0.53 6.99
N CYS A 159 -16.80 0.08 8.18
CA CYS A 159 -15.74 -0.02 9.18
C CYS A 159 -15.48 -1.48 9.61
N PHE A 160 -16.53 -2.26 9.82
CA PHE A 160 -16.40 -3.68 10.15
C PHE A 160 -15.69 -4.46 9.03
N PHE A 161 -16.06 -4.23 7.76
CA PHE A 161 -15.39 -4.85 6.63
C PHE A 161 -13.92 -4.44 6.52
N ILE A 162 -13.57 -3.16 6.74
CA ILE A 162 -12.17 -2.71 6.75
C ILE A 162 -11.38 -3.48 7.81
N ILE A 163 -11.88 -3.57 9.04
CA ILE A 163 -11.20 -4.27 10.14
C ILE A 163 -11.03 -5.76 9.80
N MET A 164 -12.11 -6.40 9.33
CA MET A 164 -12.09 -7.82 8.98
C MET A 164 -11.13 -8.13 7.83
N LEU A 165 -11.16 -7.33 6.77
CA LEU A 165 -10.23 -7.45 5.64
C LEU A 165 -8.79 -7.21 6.08
N GLN A 166 -8.54 -6.21 6.93
CA GLN A 166 -7.20 -5.93 7.46
C GLN A 166 -6.63 -7.13 8.21
N LEU A 167 -7.43 -7.78 9.07
CA LEU A 167 -7.02 -8.97 9.80
C LEU A 167 -6.69 -10.14 8.86
N ILE A 168 -7.53 -10.37 7.84
CA ILE A 168 -7.27 -11.40 6.83
C ILE A 168 -5.98 -11.13 6.08
N VAL A 169 -5.76 -9.88 5.66
CA VAL A 169 -4.54 -9.47 4.95
C VAL A 169 -3.30 -9.73 5.79
N GLU A 170 -3.32 -9.38 7.08
CA GLU A 170 -2.18 -9.56 7.98
C GLU A 170 -1.82 -11.06 8.16
N ILE A 171 -2.81 -11.93 8.25
CA ILE A 171 -2.61 -13.38 8.34
C ILE A 171 -2.08 -13.96 7.01
N LEU A 172 -2.60 -13.48 5.88
CA LEU A 172 -2.30 -14.05 4.56
C LEU A 172 -1.00 -13.52 3.95
N VAL A 173 -0.61 -12.27 4.22
CA VAL A 173 0.55 -11.63 3.55
C VAL A 173 1.85 -12.39 3.79
N VAL A 174 1.99 -13.03 4.97
CA VAL A 174 3.16 -13.85 5.33
C VAL A 174 3.08 -15.26 4.74
N ARG A 175 1.87 -15.83 4.60
CA ARG A 175 1.67 -17.22 4.16
C ARG A 175 1.56 -17.36 2.64
N ASN A 176 0.75 -16.54 2.00
CA ASN A 176 0.57 -16.56 0.55
C ASN A 176 0.17 -15.18 0.03
N TYR A 177 1.15 -14.52 -0.59
CA TYR A 177 0.99 -13.20 -1.18
C TYR A 177 -0.13 -13.14 -2.23
N ALA A 178 -0.33 -14.20 -3.04
CA ALA A 178 -1.35 -14.20 -4.09
C ALA A 178 -2.77 -14.03 -3.51
N PHE A 179 -3.08 -14.78 -2.45
CA PHE A 179 -4.36 -14.64 -1.76
C PHE A 179 -4.46 -13.32 -1.00
N ALA A 180 -3.36 -12.84 -0.41
CA ALA A 180 -3.36 -11.56 0.29
C ALA A 180 -3.77 -10.40 -0.63
N VAL A 181 -3.27 -10.37 -1.88
CA VAL A 181 -3.57 -9.28 -2.81
C VAL A 181 -5.06 -9.19 -3.19
N ILE A 182 -5.76 -10.33 -3.20
CA ILE A 182 -7.22 -10.36 -3.43
C ILE A 182 -7.95 -9.54 -2.37
N PHE A 183 -7.50 -9.58 -1.11
CA PHE A 183 -8.12 -8.84 0.00
C PHE A 183 -7.55 -7.43 0.19
N ILE A 184 -6.28 -7.20 -0.18
CA ILE A 184 -5.66 -5.86 -0.14
C ILE A 184 -6.41 -4.89 -1.06
N THR A 185 -6.85 -5.36 -2.23
CA THR A 185 -7.53 -4.53 -3.24
C THR A 185 -8.86 -3.92 -2.72
N PRO A 186 -9.85 -4.71 -2.26
CA PRO A 186 -11.10 -4.19 -1.71
C PRO A 186 -10.87 -3.36 -0.44
N LEU A 187 -9.92 -3.75 0.41
CA LEU A 187 -9.52 -2.97 1.59
C LEU A 187 -9.05 -1.56 1.21
N ALA A 188 -8.16 -1.46 0.21
CA ALA A 188 -7.65 -0.19 -0.27
C ALA A 188 -8.74 0.70 -0.89
N ILE A 189 -9.69 0.09 -1.60
CA ILE A 189 -10.85 0.81 -2.16
C ILE A 189 -11.76 1.31 -1.04
N PHE A 190 -12.04 0.49 -0.02
CA PHE A 190 -12.86 0.92 1.12
C PHE A 190 -12.21 2.04 1.91
N LEU A 191 -10.89 2.00 2.08
CA LEU A 191 -10.16 3.07 2.73
C LEU A 191 -10.21 4.37 1.90
N SER A 192 -10.09 4.26 0.57
CA SER A 192 -10.22 5.39 -0.35
C SER A 192 -11.64 5.98 -0.35
N GLU A 193 -12.65 5.12 -0.35
CA GLU A 193 -14.06 5.48 -0.31
C GLU A 193 -14.41 6.14 1.03
N ALA A 194 -13.87 5.65 2.14
CA ALA A 194 -14.01 6.28 3.46
C ALA A 194 -13.31 7.65 3.54
N ALA A 195 -12.20 7.82 2.81
CA ALA A 195 -11.45 9.08 2.77
C ALA A 195 -12.09 10.14 1.86
N ASN A 196 -12.63 9.75 0.70
CA ASN A 196 -13.22 10.65 -0.30
C ASN A 196 -14.60 10.16 -0.78
N PRO A 197 -15.64 10.34 0.06
CA PRO A 197 -16.92 9.63 -0.07
C PRO A 197 -17.84 10.19 -1.17
N LEU A 198 -17.34 10.97 -2.12
CA LEU A 198 -18.18 11.82 -2.99
C LEU A 198 -17.75 11.92 -4.45
N ILE A 199 -16.65 11.27 -4.85
CA ILE A 199 -15.96 11.69 -6.08
C ILE A 199 -16.24 10.78 -7.28
N HIS A 200 -16.54 9.49 -7.11
CA HIS A 200 -16.64 8.59 -8.27
C HIS A 200 -17.74 7.54 -8.16
N SER A 201 -18.34 7.19 -9.31
CA SER A 201 -19.19 6.01 -9.40
C SER A 201 -18.34 4.75 -9.12
N PRO A 202 -18.90 3.70 -8.47
CA PRO A 202 -18.15 2.48 -8.17
C PRO A 202 -17.45 1.87 -9.39
N ASN A 203 -18.06 1.97 -10.57
CA ASN A 203 -17.50 1.46 -11.81
C ASN A 203 -16.28 2.26 -12.30
N ASP A 204 -16.25 3.57 -12.09
CA ASP A 204 -15.11 4.41 -12.49
C ASP A 204 -13.92 4.18 -11.56
N LEU A 205 -14.17 4.00 -10.26
CA LEU A 205 -13.15 3.59 -9.28
C LEU A 205 -12.50 2.26 -9.63
N ILE A 206 -13.31 1.28 -10.06
CA ILE A 206 -12.81 -0.05 -10.47
C ILE A 206 -11.89 0.07 -11.70
N LYS A 207 -12.33 0.79 -12.73
CA LYS A 207 -11.54 1.00 -13.96
C LYS A 207 -10.25 1.75 -13.67
N LEU A 208 -10.33 2.80 -12.85
CA LEU A 208 -9.17 3.56 -12.40
C LEU A 208 -8.15 2.64 -11.71
N ARG A 209 -8.61 1.84 -10.75
CA ARG A 209 -7.73 0.95 -9.97
C ARG A 209 -7.06 -0.12 -10.83
N LEU A 210 -7.75 -0.64 -11.84
CA LEU A 210 -7.16 -1.55 -12.82
C LEU A 210 -6.02 -0.90 -13.59
N MET A 211 -6.25 0.30 -14.14
CA MET A 211 -5.23 1.02 -14.90
C MET A 211 -4.03 1.39 -14.03
N GLU A 212 -4.26 1.86 -12.81
CA GLU A 212 -3.19 2.19 -11.87
C GLU A 212 -2.31 0.97 -11.54
N THR A 213 -2.96 -0.18 -11.33
CA THR A 213 -2.28 -1.43 -10.99
C THR A 213 -1.50 -1.98 -12.18
N LEU A 214 -2.05 -1.90 -13.40
CA LEU A 214 -1.36 -2.32 -14.62
C LEU A 214 -0.11 -1.49 -14.86
N ILE A 215 -0.24 -0.16 -14.86
CA ILE A 215 0.88 0.76 -15.09
C ILE A 215 1.96 0.58 -14.01
N GLY A 216 1.55 0.56 -12.75
CA GLY A 216 2.49 0.38 -11.64
C GLY A 216 3.16 -0.99 -11.65
N SER A 217 2.45 -2.06 -12.01
CA SER A 217 3.05 -3.40 -12.11
C SER A 217 4.02 -3.51 -13.28
N LEU A 218 3.73 -2.89 -14.43
CA LEU A 218 4.64 -2.82 -15.56
C LEU A 218 5.93 -2.08 -15.20
N LEU A 219 5.81 -0.88 -14.60
CA LEU A 219 6.97 -0.11 -14.16
C LEU A 219 7.76 -0.83 -13.07
N GLY A 220 7.07 -1.50 -12.14
CA GLY A 220 7.72 -2.29 -11.09
C GLY A 220 8.44 -3.51 -11.64
N ALA A 221 7.88 -4.18 -12.65
CA ALA A 221 8.54 -5.28 -13.34
C ALA A 221 9.79 -4.81 -14.11
N LEU A 222 9.73 -3.65 -14.77
CA LEU A 222 10.88 -3.03 -15.44
C LEU A 222 11.97 -2.62 -14.45
N GLY A 223 11.60 -1.97 -13.34
CA GLY A 223 12.54 -1.59 -12.28
C GLY A 223 13.20 -2.79 -11.62
N GLY A 224 12.41 -3.82 -11.33
CA GLY A 224 12.90 -5.11 -10.84
C GLY A 224 13.82 -5.81 -11.84
N TRP A 225 13.50 -5.74 -13.14
CA TRP A 225 14.36 -6.30 -14.19
C TRP A 225 15.74 -5.64 -14.24
N ILE A 226 15.77 -4.31 -14.11
CA ILE A 226 17.01 -3.54 -14.08
C ILE A 226 17.84 -3.84 -12.83
N LEU A 227 17.18 -3.99 -11.66
CA LEU A 227 17.84 -4.33 -10.39
C LEU A 227 18.57 -5.67 -10.43
N TYR A 228 17.95 -6.69 -11.00
CA TYR A 228 18.46 -8.06 -10.97
C TYR A 228 19.27 -8.47 -12.20
N LYS A 229 19.44 -7.59 -13.19
CA LYS A 229 20.32 -7.85 -14.32
C LYS A 229 21.76 -7.94 -13.80
N GLU A 230 22.35 -9.13 -13.84
CA GLU A 230 23.66 -9.42 -13.23
C GLU A 230 24.73 -8.38 -13.61
N LYS A 231 24.82 -8.02 -14.88
CA LYS A 231 25.79 -7.01 -15.36
C LYS A 231 25.64 -5.65 -14.66
N ILE A 232 24.41 -5.22 -14.39
CA ILE A 232 24.14 -3.94 -13.72
C ILE A 232 24.49 -4.09 -12.24
N ARG A 233 23.99 -5.14 -11.57
CA ARG A 233 24.27 -5.38 -10.15
C ARG A 233 25.78 -5.44 -9.85
N TYR A 234 26.55 -6.14 -10.67
CA TYR A 234 28.00 -6.22 -10.53
C TYR A 234 28.68 -4.86 -10.78
N ALA A 235 28.28 -4.13 -11.81
CA ALA A 235 28.82 -2.80 -12.11
C ALA A 235 28.54 -1.78 -10.99
N SER A 236 27.34 -1.80 -10.41
CA SER A 236 26.96 -0.89 -9.31
C SER A 236 27.80 -1.12 -8.05
N ILE A 237 28.04 -2.39 -7.71
CA ILE A 237 28.85 -2.77 -6.54
C ILE A 237 30.32 -2.35 -6.74
N LEU A 238 30.86 -2.54 -7.95
CA LEU A 238 32.24 -2.16 -8.26
C LEU A 238 32.44 -0.64 -8.29
N GLY A 239 31.51 0.11 -8.90
CA GLY A 239 31.57 1.58 -8.97
C GLY A 239 31.58 2.23 -7.58
N PHE A 240 30.75 1.74 -6.65
CA PHE A 240 30.71 2.29 -5.29
C PHE A 240 31.92 1.89 -4.44
N LYS A 241 32.46 0.68 -4.63
CA LYS A 241 33.70 0.29 -3.98
C LYS A 241 34.86 1.22 -4.38
N LYS A 242 34.89 1.65 -5.64
CA LYS A 242 35.88 2.62 -6.13
C LYS A 242 35.74 3.99 -5.45
N ILE A 243 34.53 4.58 -5.46
CA ILE A 243 34.25 5.87 -4.82
C ILE A 243 34.59 5.83 -3.33
N SER A 244 34.17 4.78 -2.61
CA SER A 244 34.46 4.65 -1.18
C SER A 244 35.95 4.49 -0.88
N ASN A 245 36.73 3.89 -1.78
CA ASN A 245 38.18 3.80 -1.62
C ASN A 245 38.86 5.16 -1.87
N GLU A 246 38.38 5.94 -2.84
CA GLU A 246 38.89 7.30 -3.11
C GLU A 246 38.68 8.23 -1.90
N PHE A 247 37.51 8.17 -1.25
CA PHE A 247 37.23 8.95 -0.02
C PHE A 247 38.04 8.52 1.22
N LYS A 248 38.70 7.36 1.19
CA LYS A 248 39.45 6.83 2.34
C LYS A 248 40.96 7.12 2.25
N VAL A 249 41.42 7.59 1.10
CA VAL A 249 42.84 7.81 0.76
C VAL A 249 43.18 9.31 0.64
N GLY A 250 42.17 10.19 0.54
CA GLY A 250 42.32 11.65 0.68
C GLY A 250 41.98 12.11 2.09
#